data_AF-A0A7G5GR47-F1
#
_entry.id   AF-A0A7G5GR47-F1
#
_cell.length_a   1.000
_cell.length_b   1.000
_cell.length_c   1.000
_cell.angle_alpha   90.00
_cell.angle_beta   90.00
_cell.angle_gamma   90.00
#
_symmetry.space_group_name_H-M   'P 1'
#
loop_
_entity.id
_entity.type
_entity.pdbx_description
1 polymer ?
#
loop_
_entity_poly.entity_id
_entity_poly.type
_entity_poly.pdbx_seq_one_letter_code
_entity_poly.pdbx_strand_id
1 'polypeptide(L)'
;MQNEEHRSYDFDFAGGFDNRYNFKTVNEISYSVRFKPGADYVLPGEYWRDNFYELVVEVASAPDPTHIPADRAIFPTIVAHHF
;
A
#
# COMPACT_ATOMS: atom_id res chain seq x y z
N MET A 1 -0.77 23.61 22.02
CA MET A 1 -1.59 22.77 21.12
C MET A 1 -0.79 22.68 19.82
N GLN A 2 -0.08 21.58 19.59
CA GLN A 2 0.69 21.38 18.36
C GLN A 2 -0.30 21.04 17.25
N ASN A 3 -0.33 21.86 16.19
CA ASN A 3 -0.95 21.47 14.93
C ASN A 3 -0.22 20.20 14.47
N GLU A 4 -0.88 19.06 14.54
CA GLU A 4 -0.46 17.88 13.78
C GLU A 4 -0.70 18.22 12.31
N GLU A 5 0.30 18.84 11.67
CA GLU A 5 0.35 18.87 10.22
C GLU A 5 0.28 17.42 9.76
N HIS A 6 -0.87 17.04 9.18
CA HIS A 6 -1.02 15.82 8.42
C HIS A 6 0.03 15.86 7.31
N ARG A 7 1.22 15.31 7.56
CA ARG A 7 2.27 15.19 6.55
C ARG A 7 1.77 14.17 5.52
N SER A 8 1.23 14.69 4.41
CA SER A 8 0.95 13.87 3.23
C SER A 8 2.27 13.44 2.61
N TYR A 9 2.37 12.16 2.25
CA TYR A 9 3.47 11.70 1.40
C TYR A 9 3.22 12.08 -0.05
N ASP A 10 4.29 12.37 -0.77
CA ASP A 10 4.23 12.52 -2.22
C ASP A 10 4.14 11.13 -2.85
N PHE A 11 3.16 10.97 -3.74
CA PHE A 11 2.94 9.74 -4.48
C PHE A 11 3.35 9.95 -5.94
N ASP A 12 4.28 9.13 -6.40
CA ASP A 12 4.72 9.11 -7.78
C ASP A 12 4.03 7.98 -8.54
N PHE A 13 3.31 8.35 -9.61
CA PHE A 13 2.73 7.36 -10.50
C PHE A 13 3.82 6.76 -11.40
N ALA A 14 4.10 5.47 -11.20
CA ALA A 14 5.08 4.71 -11.98
C ALA A 14 4.45 4.00 -13.19
N GLY A 15 3.12 4.04 -13.34
CA GLY A 15 2.42 3.43 -14.46
C GLY A 15 2.35 1.91 -14.43
N GLY A 16 2.21 1.32 -15.62
CA GLY A 16 2.12 -0.13 -15.82
C GLY A 16 0.70 -0.70 -15.72
N PHE A 17 0.59 -2.01 -15.94
CA PHE A 17 -0.70 -2.73 -16.01
C PHE A 17 -1.50 -2.67 -14.70
N ASP A 18 -0.83 -2.63 -13.55
CA ASP A 18 -1.45 -2.60 -12.22
C ASP A 18 -1.53 -1.19 -11.59
N ASN A 19 -1.40 -0.12 -12.40
CA ASN A 19 -1.38 1.28 -11.94
C ASN A 19 -0.51 1.50 -10.68
N ARG A 20 0.80 1.32 -10.83
CA ARG A 20 1.72 1.37 -9.69
C ARG A 20 1.97 2.81 -9.22
N TYR A 21 1.92 3.00 -7.91
CA TYR A 21 2.35 4.23 -7.24
C TYR A 21 3.48 3.91 -6.26
N ASN A 22 4.42 4.82 -6.12
CA ASN A 22 5.45 4.73 -5.09
C ASN A 22 5.36 5.95 -4.18
N PHE A 23 5.69 5.76 -2.91
CA PHE A 23 5.89 6.88 -1.99
C PHE A 23 7.00 6.54 -1.01
N LYS A 24 7.65 7.57 -0.47
CA LYS A 24 8.72 7.44 0.51
C LYS A 24 8.31 8.11 1.80
N THR A 25 8.50 7.42 2.92
CA THR A 25 8.17 7.96 4.24
C THR A 25 9.28 8.84 4.81
N VAL A 26 8.99 9.52 5.93
CA VAL A 26 9.99 10.30 6.68
C VAL A 26 11.13 9.43 7.23
N ASN A 27 10.90 8.12 7.41
CA ASN A 27 11.89 7.16 7.88
C ASN A 27 12.68 6.51 6.74
N GLU A 28 12.60 7.10 5.54
CA GLU A 28 13.25 6.63 4.32
C GLU A 28 12.80 5.26 3.81
N ILE A 29 11.60 4.83 4.20
CA ILE A 29 11.01 3.59 3.74
C ILE A 29 10.21 3.88 2.47
N SER A 30 10.56 3.20 1.39
CA SER A 30 9.84 3.31 0.12
C SER A 30 8.81 2.20 0.06
N TYR A 31 7.59 2.56 -0.30
CA TYR A 31 6.49 1.64 -0.53
C TYR A 31 6.07 1.66 -1.99
N SER A 32 5.65 0.52 -2.50
CA SER A 32 4.99 0.34 -3.79
C SER A 32 3.54 -0.06 -3.53
N VAL A 33 2.62 0.63 -4.19
CA VAL A 33 1.18 0.41 -4.13
C VAL A 33 0.72 0.02 -5.53
N ARG A 34 0.00 -1.09 -5.65
CA ARG A 34 -0.52 -1.61 -6.91
C ARG A 34 -2.00 -1.94 -6.77
N PHE A 35 -2.75 -1.69 -7.84
CA PHE A 35 -4.15 -2.08 -7.98
C PHE A 35 -4.23 -3.19 -9.00
N LYS A 36 -4.22 -4.43 -8.52
CA LYS A 36 -4.32 -5.60 -9.40
C LYS A 36 -5.78 -5.87 -9.69
N PRO A 37 -6.15 -6.23 -10.93
CA PRO A 37 -7.48 -6.76 -11.20
C PRO A 37 -7.81 -7.90 -10.24
N GLY A 38 -9.04 -7.87 -9.75
CA GLY A 38 -9.57 -8.77 -8.74
C GLY A 38 -9.37 -10.22 -9.12
N ALA A 39 -8.69 -10.97 -8.27
CA ALA A 39 -8.32 -12.34 -8.59
C ALA A 39 -9.49 -13.30 -8.36
N ASP A 40 -9.60 -14.29 -9.25
CA ASP A 40 -10.69 -15.29 -9.26
C ASP A 40 -10.76 -16.15 -7.99
N TYR A 41 -9.75 -16.09 -7.11
CA TYR A 41 -9.71 -16.85 -5.85
C TYR A 41 -10.61 -16.28 -4.75
N VAL A 42 -10.99 -14.99 -4.80
CA VAL A 42 -11.87 -14.36 -3.80
C VAL A 42 -13.34 -14.46 -4.22
N LEU A 43 -13.61 -14.15 -5.49
CA LEU A 43 -14.95 -14.18 -6.07
C LEU A 43 -14.87 -14.92 -7.41
N PRO A 44 -15.33 -16.18 -7.49
CA PRO A 44 -15.33 -16.91 -8.74
C PRO A 44 -16.36 -16.28 -9.69
N GLY A 45 -15.93 -16.00 -10.93
CA GLY A 45 -16.80 -15.55 -12.01
C GLY A 45 -16.35 -14.24 -12.65
N GLU A 46 -16.44 -14.17 -13.98
CA GLU A 46 -15.92 -13.07 -14.80
C GLU A 46 -16.60 -11.72 -14.54
N TYR A 47 -17.81 -11.71 -13.95
CA TYR A 47 -18.61 -10.50 -13.75
C TYR A 47 -17.97 -9.43 -12.85
N TRP A 48 -17.02 -9.83 -12.00
CA TRP A 48 -16.43 -8.93 -11.00
C TRP A 48 -15.05 -8.42 -11.39
N ARG A 49 -14.40 -8.99 -12.42
CA ARG A 49 -13.00 -8.68 -12.75
C ARG A 49 -12.74 -7.21 -13.07
N ASP A 50 -13.73 -6.51 -13.62
CA ASP A 50 -13.62 -5.09 -13.98
C ASP A 50 -13.96 -4.14 -12.81
N ASN A 51 -14.60 -4.65 -11.75
CA ASN A 51 -15.10 -3.83 -10.63
C ASN A 51 -14.47 -4.19 -9.28
N PHE A 52 -13.68 -5.26 -9.23
CA PHE A 52 -12.96 -5.72 -8.05
C PHE A 52 -11.47 -5.55 -8.31
N TYR A 53 -10.76 -4.96 -7.35
CA TYR A 53 -9.32 -4.78 -7.41
C TYR A 53 -8.70 -5.15 -6.08
N GLU A 54 -7.55 -5.82 -6.13
CA GLU A 54 -6.70 -6.09 -4.98
C GLU A 54 -5.71 -4.94 -4.81
N LEU A 55 -5.80 -4.26 -3.67
CA LEU A 55 -4.81 -3.27 -3.26
C LEU A 55 -3.62 -3.97 -2.61
N VAL A 56 -2.48 -3.99 -3.29
CA VAL A 56 -1.24 -4.55 -2.77
C VAL A 56 -0.32 -3.42 -2.36
N VAL A 57 0.04 -3.38 -1.08
CA VAL A 57 1.05 -2.46 -0.53
C VAL A 57 2.25 -3.29 -0.10
N GLU A 58 3.43 -2.96 -0.63
CA GLU A 58 4.69 -3.66 -0.35
C GLU A 58 5.80 -2.67 0.02
N VAL A 59 6.71 -3.09 0.90
CA VAL A 59 7.95 -2.35 1.16
C VAL A 59 8.88 -2.58 -0.03
N ALA A 60 9.12 -1.54 -0.83
CA ALA A 60 10.02 -1.60 -1.97
C ALA A 60 11.49 -1.48 -1.54
N SER A 61 11.77 -0.65 -0.53
CA SER A 61 13.10 -0.53 0.07
C SER A 61 13.01 0.04 1.48
N ALA A 62 13.92 -0.39 2.36
CA ALA A 62 14.08 0.21 3.68
C ALA A 62 15.57 0.24 4.05
N PRO A 63 16.01 1.19 4.88
CA PRO A 63 17.36 1.19 5.44
C PRO A 63 17.66 -0.09 6.24
N ASP A 64 16.68 -0.56 7.01
CA ASP A 64 16.70 -1.86 7.67
C ASP A 64 15.42 -2.64 7.30
N PRO A 65 15.49 -3.56 6.33
CA PRO A 65 14.34 -4.37 5.91
C PRO A 65 13.82 -5.32 6.99
N THR A 66 14.61 -5.63 8.01
CA THR A 66 14.23 -6.55 9.09
C THR A 66 13.45 -5.83 10.20
N HIS A 67 13.52 -4.50 10.25
CA HIS A 67 12.84 -3.68 11.23
C HIS A 67 12.20 -2.45 10.55
N ILE A 68 10.92 -2.60 10.20
CA ILE A 68 10.11 -1.51 9.65
C ILE A 68 9.39 -0.80 10.82
N PRO A 69 9.82 0.40 11.24
CA PRO A 69 9.14 1.13 12.30
C PRO A 69 7.73 1.53 11.88
N ALA A 70 6.83 1.63 12.86
CA ALA A 70 5.51 2.20 12.63
C ALA A 70 5.66 3.67 12.17
N ASP A 71 4.93 4.02 11.12
CA ASP A 71 4.91 5.38 10.60
C ASP A 71 3.67 6.11 11.12
N ARG A 72 3.84 7.32 11.66
CA ARG A 72 2.71 8.06 12.27
C ARG A 72 1.64 8.47 11.25
N ALA A 73 2.00 8.58 9.98
CA ALA A 73 1.08 8.88 8.89
C ALA A 73 0.48 7.62 8.25
N ILE A 74 0.98 6.43 8.58
CA ILE A 74 0.42 5.14 8.17
C ILE A 74 -0.20 4.50 9.41
N PHE A 75 -1.52 4.55 9.52
CA PHE A 75 -2.19 3.80 10.58
C PHE A 75 -1.79 2.32 10.49
N PRO A 76 -1.45 1.66 11.62
CA PRO A 76 -1.13 0.25 11.61
C PRO A 76 -2.33 -0.50 10.99
N THR A 77 -2.11 -1.14 9.85
CA THR A 77 -3.12 -1.99 9.23
C THR A 77 -3.49 -3.07 10.25
N ILE A 78 -4.77 -3.16 10.60
CA ILE A 78 -5.28 -4.26 11.43
C ILE A 78 -5.02 -5.54 10.64
N VAL A 79 -4.01 -6.31 11.06
CA VAL A 79 -3.78 -7.65 10.53
C VAL A 79 -5.01 -8.47 10.90
N ALA A 80 -5.76 -8.92 9.89
CA ALA A 80 -6.80 -9.92 10.08
C ALA A 80 -6.10 -11.24 10.44
N HIS A 81 -6.02 -11.55 11.73
CA HIS A 81 -5.68 -12.89 12.18
C HIS A 81 -6.84 -13.82 11.81
N HIS A 82 -6.59 -14.79 10.94
CA HIS A 82 -7.44 -15.97 10.82
C HIS A 82 -7.37 -16.73 12.16
N PHE A 83 -8.54 -16.94 12.78
CA PHE A 83 -8.73 -17.83 13.93
C PHE A 83 -8.75 -19.29 13.48
#